data_AF-A0AAU4M450-F1
#
_entry.id   AF-A0AAU4M450-F1
#
_cell.length_a   1.000
_cell.length_b   1.000
_cell.length_c   1.000
_cell.angle_alpha   90.00
_cell.angle_beta   90.00
_cell.angle_gamma   90.00
#
_symmetry.space_group_name_H-M   'P 1'
#
loop_
_entity.id
_entity.type
_entity.pdbx_description
1 polymer ?
#
loop_
_entity_poly.entity_id
_entity_poly.type
_entity_poly.pdbx_seq_one_letter_code
_entity_poly.pdbx_strand_id
1 'polypeptide(L)'
;MPSDEFVAVIRRDAPDAGELLWMKDDRTYCSAIVREGLARIECRSLPESWPRKGVLNVTTGEPYQEKPGEQPSLFVFLAIVEGEHGPYNYKGATPEAAGPIHDAVVTFASGRKLGLISYEKHSRQIPKTEICGADGAVCFPAYYPNR
;
A
#
# COMPACT_ATOMS: atom_id res chain seq x y z
N MET A 1 -4.87 -18.55 -6.87
CA MET A 1 -4.27 -17.54 -5.97
C MET A 1 -2.95 -17.09 -6.58
N PRO A 2 -2.59 -15.81 -6.46
CA PRO A 2 -1.22 -15.37 -6.81
C PRO A 2 -0.22 -16.15 -5.96
N SER A 3 0.98 -16.45 -6.46
CA SER A 3 2.05 -17.01 -5.62
C SER A 3 2.53 -15.94 -4.63
N ASP A 4 3.02 -16.37 -3.46
CA ASP A 4 3.46 -15.48 -2.38
C ASP A 4 4.53 -14.47 -2.81
N GLU A 5 5.32 -14.80 -3.85
CA GLU A 5 6.38 -13.96 -4.41
C GLU A 5 5.86 -12.67 -5.09
N PHE A 6 4.56 -12.58 -5.40
CA PHE A 6 3.97 -11.42 -6.07
C PHE A 6 2.94 -10.67 -5.21
N VAL A 7 2.86 -11.01 -3.93
CA VAL A 7 1.87 -10.46 -2.99
C VAL A 7 2.59 -9.61 -1.95
N ALA A 8 2.27 -8.32 -1.91
CA ALA A 8 2.50 -7.52 -0.71
C ALA A 8 1.41 -7.88 0.31
N VAL A 9 1.82 -8.52 1.40
CA VAL A 9 0.95 -8.69 2.57
C VAL A 9 0.91 -7.35 3.28
N ILE A 10 -0.24 -6.70 3.24
CA ILE A 10 -0.43 -5.36 3.80
C ILE A 10 -0.50 -5.44 5.32
N ARG A 11 -1.31 -6.39 5.81
CA ARG A 11 -1.51 -6.67 7.23
C ARG A 11 -2.00 -8.10 7.38
N ARG A 12 -1.49 -8.85 8.34
CA ARG A 12 -1.99 -10.19 8.69
C ARG A 12 -2.50 -10.14 10.13
N ASP A 13 -3.81 -10.11 10.30
CA ASP A 13 -4.47 -10.07 11.61
C ASP A 13 -4.60 -11.46 12.21
N ALA A 14 -4.87 -12.47 11.38
CA ALA A 14 -4.94 -13.88 11.72
C ALA A 14 -4.47 -14.72 10.50
N PRO A 15 -4.31 -16.05 10.61
CA PRO A 15 -3.89 -16.88 9.48
C PRO A 15 -4.79 -16.74 8.23
N ASP A 16 -6.08 -16.44 8.43
CA ASP A 16 -7.12 -16.30 7.41
C ASP A 16 -7.70 -14.88 7.32
N ALA A 17 -7.16 -13.92 8.08
CA ALA A 17 -7.60 -12.53 8.08
C ALA A 17 -6.43 -11.58 7.80
N GLY A 18 -6.67 -10.62 6.92
CA GLY A 18 -5.68 -9.63 6.55
C GLY A 18 -6.03 -8.87 5.30
N GLU A 19 -5.11 -8.01 4.94
CA GLU A 19 -5.17 -7.20 3.73
C GLU A 19 -4.02 -7.59 2.82
N LEU A 20 -4.33 -7.78 1.54
CA LEU A 20 -3.38 -8.19 0.52
C LEU A 20 -3.42 -7.21 -0.65
N LEU A 21 -2.26 -6.94 -1.24
CA LEU A 21 -2.09 -6.23 -2.50
C LEU A 21 -1.23 -7.08 -3.43
N TRP A 22 -1.65 -7.26 -4.67
CA TRP A 22 -0.86 -7.97 -5.67
C TRP A 22 -1.12 -7.42 -7.07
N MET A 23 -0.20 -7.74 -7.98
CA MET A 23 -0.39 -7.49 -9.40
C MET A 23 -0.98 -8.74 -10.06
N LYS A 24 -2.13 -8.62 -10.73
CA LYS A 24 -2.70 -9.69 -11.55
C LYS A 24 -1.94 -9.83 -12.88
N ASP A 25 -1.55 -8.69 -13.43
CA ASP A 25 -0.72 -8.53 -14.62
C ASP A 25 0.02 -7.19 -14.51
N ASP A 26 0.78 -6.79 -15.53
CA ASP A 26 1.61 -5.57 -15.49
C ASP A 26 0.80 -4.26 -15.53
N ARG A 27 -0.52 -4.35 -15.72
CA ARG A 27 -1.43 -3.19 -15.80
C ARG A 27 -2.58 -3.26 -14.81
N THR A 28 -2.76 -4.36 -14.10
CA THR A 28 -3.91 -4.59 -13.21
C THR A 28 -3.42 -4.98 -11.83
N TYR A 29 -3.77 -4.16 -10.84
CA TYR A 29 -3.55 -4.51 -9.44
C TYR A 29 -4.86 -4.95 -8.80
N CYS A 30 -4.76 -5.80 -7.79
CA CYS A 30 -5.88 -6.23 -6.99
C CYS A 30 -5.55 -6.11 -5.51
N SER A 31 -6.57 -5.81 -4.72
CA SER A 31 -6.51 -5.85 -3.27
C SER A 31 -7.59 -6.75 -2.71
N ALA A 32 -7.29 -7.38 -1.57
CA ALA A 32 -8.25 -8.15 -0.81
C ALA A 32 -8.24 -7.66 0.63
N ILE A 33 -9.43 -7.64 1.23
CA ILE A 33 -9.65 -7.37 2.64
C ILE A 33 -10.46 -8.53 3.18
N VAL A 34 -9.88 -9.26 4.12
CA VAL A 34 -10.55 -10.33 4.86
C VAL A 34 -10.46 -9.99 6.35
N ARG A 35 -11.58 -9.63 6.94
CA ARG A 35 -11.74 -9.30 8.36
C ARG A 35 -13.02 -9.96 8.86
N GLU A 36 -13.25 -10.00 10.17
CA GLU A 36 -14.47 -10.60 10.74
C GLU A 36 -15.73 -9.98 10.09
N GLY A 37 -16.54 -10.81 9.42
CA GLY A 37 -17.75 -10.37 8.71
C GLY A 37 -17.55 -9.62 7.39
N LEU A 38 -16.32 -9.42 6.92
CA LEU A 38 -16.00 -8.72 5.67
C LEU A 38 -14.98 -9.51 4.84
N ALA A 39 -15.40 -10.00 3.68
CA ALA A 39 -14.50 -10.53 2.66
C ALA A 39 -14.77 -9.81 1.33
N ARG A 40 -13.81 -9.01 0.88
CA ARG A 40 -13.91 -8.24 -0.36
C ARG A 40 -12.62 -8.34 -1.16
N ILE A 41 -12.77 -8.55 -2.47
CA ILE A 41 -11.68 -8.49 -3.44
C ILE A 41 -12.04 -7.43 -4.47
N GLU A 42 -11.10 -6.54 -4.78
CA GLU A 42 -11.26 -5.51 -5.80
C GLU A 42 -10.04 -5.48 -6.71
N CYS A 43 -10.25 -5.36 -8.02
CA CYS A 43 -9.17 -5.20 -8.99
C CYS A 43 -9.40 -3.92 -9.78
N ARG A 44 -8.33 -3.16 -10.01
CA ARG A 44 -8.35 -1.93 -10.80
C ARG A 44 -7.17 -1.89 -11.76
N SER A 45 -7.39 -1.26 -12.90
CA SER A 45 -6.30 -0.94 -13.83
C SER A 45 -5.44 0.17 -13.26
N LEU A 46 -4.13 0.06 -13.43
CA LEU A 46 -3.23 1.18 -13.23
C LEU A 46 -3.54 2.29 -14.23
N PRO A 47 -3.45 3.57 -13.83
CA PRO A 47 -3.70 4.68 -14.74
C PRO A 47 -2.77 4.64 -15.97
N GLU A 48 -3.21 5.24 -17.07
CA GLU A 48 -2.41 5.34 -18.30
C GLU A 48 -1.34 6.44 -18.21
N SER A 49 -1.61 7.46 -17.39
CA SER A 49 -0.69 8.55 -17.10
C SER A 49 -0.42 8.64 -15.61
N TRP A 50 0.84 8.93 -15.26
CA TRP A 50 1.31 8.85 -13.89
C TRP A 50 1.37 10.25 -13.27
N PRO A 51 0.81 10.45 -12.08
CA PRO A 51 0.81 11.76 -11.42
C PRO A 51 2.23 12.22 -11.04
N ARG A 52 3.18 11.29 -10.85
CA ARG A 52 4.60 11.55 -10.61
C ARG A 52 5.48 10.48 -11.24
N LYS A 53 6.70 10.85 -11.64
CA LYS A 53 7.70 9.90 -12.12
C LYS A 53 8.01 8.88 -11.03
N GLY A 54 7.83 7.59 -11.35
CA GLY A 54 8.09 6.48 -10.44
C GLY A 54 6.96 6.14 -9.47
N VAL A 55 5.90 6.94 -9.35
CA VAL A 55 4.74 6.65 -8.49
C VAL A 55 3.51 6.43 -9.36
N LEU A 56 3.10 5.17 -9.45
CA LEU A 56 2.05 4.72 -10.37
C LEU A 56 0.66 4.92 -9.77
N ASN A 57 0.51 4.64 -8.48
CA ASN A 57 -0.75 4.80 -7.77
C ASN A 57 -0.50 4.97 -6.28
N VAL A 58 -1.31 5.80 -5.62
CA VAL A 58 -1.47 5.77 -4.17
C VAL A 58 -2.96 5.79 -3.85
N THR A 59 -3.44 4.78 -3.14
CA THR A 59 -4.84 4.62 -2.77
C THR A 59 -4.96 4.32 -1.28
N THR A 60 -6.07 4.73 -0.70
CA THR A 60 -6.44 4.33 0.66
C THR A 60 -7.23 3.02 0.59
N GLY A 61 -6.94 2.09 1.49
CA GLY A 61 -7.77 0.90 1.73
C GLY A 61 -9.05 1.25 2.49
N GLU A 62 -9.78 0.24 2.94
CA GLU A 62 -10.99 0.46 3.75
C GLU A 62 -10.61 0.87 5.19
N PRO A 63 -11.16 1.98 5.72
CA PRO A 63 -10.91 2.40 7.09
C PRO A 63 -11.23 1.28 8.09
N TYR A 64 -10.40 1.14 9.11
CA TYR A 64 -10.61 0.17 10.18
C TYR A 64 -11.38 0.82 11.33
N GLN A 65 -12.48 0.18 11.73
CA GLN A 65 -13.23 0.50 12.94
C GLN A 65 -12.98 -0.62 13.94
N GLU A 66 -12.54 -0.27 15.16
CA GLU A 66 -12.38 -1.25 16.24
C GLU A 66 -13.74 -1.79 16.70
N LYS A 67 -14.80 -0.96 16.66
CA LYS A 67 -16.18 -1.41 16.89
C LYS A 67 -17.14 -0.84 15.85
N PRO A 68 -18.20 -1.58 15.49
CA PRO A 68 -19.26 -1.08 14.62
C PRO A 68 -19.85 0.25 15.14
N GLY A 69 -19.91 1.26 14.28
CA GLY A 69 -20.44 2.58 14.63
C GLY A 69 -19.42 3.53 15.28
N GLU A 70 -18.21 3.07 15.58
CA GLU A 70 -17.12 3.96 16.00
C GLU A 70 -16.47 4.65 14.80
N GLN A 71 -15.78 5.73 15.11
CA GLN A 71 -15.00 6.47 14.13
C GLN A 71 -13.75 5.67 13.75
N PRO A 72 -13.35 5.63 12.46
CA PRO A 72 -12.16 4.88 12.07
C PRO A 72 -10.91 5.39 12.80
N SER A 73 -10.18 4.47 13.44
CA SER A 73 -8.94 4.74 14.19
C SER A 73 -7.70 4.40 13.38
N LEU A 74 -7.81 3.49 12.40
CA LEU A 74 -6.71 3.05 11.55
C LEU A 74 -7.06 3.15 10.06
N PHE A 75 -6.11 3.66 9.28
CA PHE A 75 -6.17 3.77 7.84
C PHE A 75 -4.99 3.05 7.21
N VAL A 76 -5.29 2.15 6.30
CA VAL A 76 -4.29 1.46 5.47
C VAL A 76 -4.15 2.20 4.16
N PHE A 77 -2.93 2.38 3.71
CA PHE A 77 -2.61 3.00 2.43
C PHE A 77 -1.76 2.05 1.60
N LEU A 78 -1.93 2.15 0.29
CA LEU A 78 -1.27 1.33 -0.71
C LEU A 78 -0.60 2.24 -1.73
N ALA A 79 0.66 1.98 -2.02
CA ALA A 79 1.38 2.64 -3.10
C ALA A 79 1.97 1.60 -4.06
N ILE A 80 1.91 1.90 -5.34
CA ILE A 80 2.55 1.11 -6.40
C ILE A 80 3.54 2.03 -7.08
N VAL A 81 4.78 1.59 -7.19
CA VAL A 81 5.90 2.36 -7.73
C VAL A 81 6.63 1.55 -8.80
N GLU A 82 7.21 2.24 -9.77
CA GLU A 82 8.01 1.59 -10.81
C GLU A 82 9.40 1.26 -10.27
N GLY A 83 9.95 0.09 -10.63
CA GLY A 83 11.28 -0.32 -10.24
C GLY A 83 11.36 -1.07 -8.91
N GLU A 84 12.59 -1.28 -8.46
CA GLU A 84 12.96 -1.93 -7.21
C GLU A 84 13.79 -0.93 -6.40
N HIS A 85 13.10 -0.08 -5.63
CA HIS A 85 13.75 0.93 -4.78
C HIS A 85 13.56 0.63 -3.28
N GLY A 86 12.98 -0.53 -2.95
CA GLY A 86 12.83 -0.99 -1.57
C GLY A 86 14.18 -1.31 -0.91
N PRO A 87 14.21 -1.43 0.43
CA PRO A 87 13.09 -1.24 1.34
C PRO A 87 12.66 0.24 1.46
N TYR A 88 11.39 0.49 1.76
CA TYR A 88 10.84 1.83 1.89
C TYR A 88 10.75 2.28 3.36
N ASN A 89 11.07 3.55 3.63
CA ASN A 89 11.03 4.11 4.98
C ASN A 89 10.45 5.54 4.98
N TYR A 90 9.90 5.95 6.13
CA TYR A 90 9.59 7.35 6.37
C TYR A 90 10.87 8.18 6.28
N LYS A 91 10.79 9.31 5.58
CA LYS A 91 11.89 10.25 5.48
C LYS A 91 12.06 10.98 6.81
N GLY A 92 13.19 10.76 7.47
CA GLY A 92 13.45 11.32 8.80
C GLY A 92 12.82 10.45 9.89
N ALA A 93 12.25 11.10 10.92
CA ALA A 93 11.61 10.37 12.00
C ALA A 93 10.23 9.84 11.58
N THR A 94 9.94 8.58 11.93
CA THR A 94 8.59 8.00 11.80
C THR A 94 7.58 8.84 12.60
N PRO A 95 6.48 9.29 11.98
CA PRO A 95 5.43 10.00 12.70
C PRO A 95 4.86 9.15 13.84
N GLU A 96 4.48 9.77 14.96
CA GLU A 96 3.94 9.07 16.14
C GLU A 96 2.71 8.20 15.82
N ALA A 97 1.89 8.62 14.86
CA ALA A 97 0.69 7.90 14.44
C ALA A 97 0.90 6.99 13.21
N ALA A 98 2.14 6.82 12.74
CA ALA A 98 2.43 5.94 11.61
C ALA A 98 2.68 4.51 12.09
N GLY A 99 2.13 3.54 11.38
CA GLY A 99 2.46 2.13 11.57
C GLY A 99 3.66 1.70 10.71
N PRO A 100 3.97 0.39 10.69
CA PRO A 100 5.05 -0.14 9.86
C PRO A 100 4.80 0.09 8.36
N ILE A 101 5.89 0.18 7.60
CA ILE A 101 5.86 0.11 6.14
C ILE A 101 6.23 -1.32 5.76
N HIS A 102 5.42 -1.92 4.91
CA HIS A 102 5.69 -3.21 4.28
C HIS A 102 5.84 -3.01 2.78
N ASP A 103 6.85 -3.62 2.18
CA ASP A 103 7.04 -3.60 0.75
C ASP A 103 7.40 -4.97 0.17
N ALA A 104 7.02 -5.17 -1.09
CA ALA A 104 7.35 -6.34 -1.89
C ALA A 104 7.62 -5.89 -3.34
N VAL A 105 8.36 -6.72 -4.09
CA VAL A 105 8.72 -6.42 -5.48
C VAL A 105 8.15 -7.51 -6.38
N VAL A 106 7.39 -7.08 -7.39
CA VAL A 106 6.89 -7.94 -8.46
C VAL A 106 7.78 -7.78 -9.68
N THR A 107 8.33 -8.89 -10.20
CA THR A 107 9.06 -8.91 -11.47
C THR A 107 8.25 -9.65 -12.53
N PHE A 108 7.92 -8.97 -13.63
CA PHE A 108 7.19 -9.56 -14.75
C PHE A 108 8.13 -10.22 -15.75
N ALA A 109 7.62 -11.14 -16.57
CA ALA A 109 8.39 -11.81 -17.62
C ALA A 109 9.02 -10.85 -18.64
N SER A 110 8.45 -9.65 -18.81
CA SER A 110 9.02 -8.57 -19.63
C SER A 110 10.28 -7.92 -19.02
N GLY A 111 10.65 -8.27 -17.80
CA GLY A 111 11.71 -7.63 -17.02
C GLY A 111 11.24 -6.37 -16.28
N ARG A 112 10.00 -5.92 -16.49
CA ARG A 112 9.41 -4.83 -15.72
C ARG A 112 9.33 -5.21 -14.24
N LYS A 113 9.69 -4.27 -13.36
CA LYS A 113 9.60 -4.44 -11.91
C LYS A 113 8.70 -3.38 -11.31
N LEU A 114 7.86 -3.78 -10.35
CA LEU A 114 7.00 -2.88 -9.60
C LEU A 114 7.19 -3.11 -8.10
N GLY A 115 7.37 -2.04 -7.35
CA GLY A 115 7.30 -2.03 -5.90
C GLY A 115 5.85 -1.89 -5.45
N LEU A 116 5.42 -2.80 -4.59
CA LEU A 116 4.14 -2.77 -3.90
C LEU A 116 4.40 -2.39 -2.45
N ILE A 117 3.82 -1.29 -1.99
CA ILE A 117 4.09 -0.72 -0.68
C ILE A 117 2.77 -0.57 0.06
N SER A 118 2.78 -0.87 1.34
CA SER A 118 1.66 -0.65 2.24
C SER A 118 2.12 -0.07 3.55
N TYR A 119 1.29 0.77 4.16
CA TYR A 119 1.62 1.45 5.40
C TYR A 119 0.36 1.96 6.09
N GLU A 120 0.49 2.21 7.39
CA GLU A 120 -0.64 2.45 8.27
C GLU A 120 -0.59 3.84 8.90
N LYS A 121 -1.78 4.31 9.29
CA LYS A 121 -1.96 5.52 10.08
C LYS A 121 -3.03 5.34 11.14
N HIS A 122 -2.66 5.52 12.40
CA HIS A 122 -3.52 5.42 13.59
C HIS A 122 -4.09 6.78 14.05
N SER A 123 -4.17 7.76 13.14
CA SER A 123 -4.67 9.10 13.45
C SER A 123 -5.44 9.68 12.28
N ARG A 124 -6.40 10.56 12.58
CA ARG A 124 -7.14 11.33 11.57
C ARG A 124 -6.30 12.43 10.95
N GLN A 125 -5.37 12.99 11.71
CA GLN A 125 -4.49 14.02 11.20
C GLN A 125 -3.57 13.43 10.13
N ILE A 126 -3.37 14.16 9.03
CA ILE A 126 -2.47 13.76 7.96
C ILE A 126 -1.13 14.49 8.22
N PRO A 127 -0.10 13.80 8.75
CA PRO A 127 1.20 14.44 8.92
C PRO A 127 1.81 14.71 7.54
N LYS A 128 2.53 15.84 7.42
CA LYS A 128 3.35 16.12 6.23
C LYS A 128 4.64 15.32 6.33
N THR A 129 4.64 14.11 5.77
CA THR A 129 5.83 13.26 5.69
C THR A 129 5.93 12.61 4.31
N GLU A 130 7.12 12.13 3.98
CA GLU A 130 7.42 11.40 2.75
C GLU A 130 7.83 9.96 3.08
N ILE A 131 7.54 9.04 2.17
CA ILE A 131 8.14 7.72 2.13
C ILE A 131 9.14 7.70 0.98
N CYS A 132 10.33 7.19 1.23
CA CYS A 132 11.40 7.09 0.24
C CYS A 132 11.94 5.67 0.16
N GLY A 133 12.34 5.26 -1.04
CA GLY A 133 13.15 4.06 -1.25
C GLY A 133 14.58 4.24 -0.72
N ALA A 134 15.29 3.13 -0.51
CA ALA A 134 16.63 3.11 0.08
C ALA A 134 17.68 3.88 -0.74
N ASP A 135 17.52 3.95 -2.05
CA ASP A 135 18.38 4.69 -2.97
C ASP A 135 17.99 6.19 -3.09
N GLY A 136 16.87 6.59 -2.49
CA GLY A 136 16.32 7.95 -2.58
C GLY A 136 15.80 8.33 -3.97
N ALA A 137 15.76 7.41 -4.94
CA ALA A 137 15.34 7.70 -6.31
C ALA A 137 13.83 7.88 -6.43
N VAL A 138 13.06 7.22 -5.56
CA VAL A 138 11.60 7.36 -5.45
C VAL A 138 11.24 7.85 -4.05
N CYS A 139 10.66 9.04 -3.98
CA CYS A 139 10.05 9.60 -2.78
C CYS A 139 8.64 10.11 -3.11
N PHE A 140 7.70 9.89 -2.20
CA PHE A 140 6.33 10.37 -2.35
C PHE A 140 5.73 10.81 -1.01
N PRO A 141 4.76 11.73 -1.01
CA PRO A 141 4.03 12.09 0.20
C PRO A 141 3.35 10.84 0.72
N ALA A 142 3.60 10.49 1.99
CA ALA A 142 3.03 9.29 2.57
C ALA A 142 1.51 9.34 2.59
N TYR A 143 0.92 10.53 2.70
CA TYR A 143 -0.52 10.66 2.83
C TYR A 143 -1.01 11.72 1.85
N TYR A 144 -1.86 11.32 0.91
CA TYR A 144 -2.57 12.28 0.07
C TYR A 144 -3.78 12.80 0.86
N PRO A 145 -4.04 14.12 0.84
CA PRO A 145 -5.31 14.62 1.34
C PRO A 145 -6.42 13.94 0.51
N ASN A 146 -7.39 13.31 1.18
CA ASN A 146 -8.62 12.87 0.52
C ASN A 146 -9.16 14.09 -0.24
N ARG A 147 -9.28 13.98 -1.57
CA ARG A 147 -10.04 14.96 -2.35
C ARG A 147 -11.52 14.83 -2.05
#